data_AF-A0A0M2UZ68-F1
#
_entry.id   AF-A0A0M2UZ68-F1
#
_cell.length_a   1.000
_cell.length_b   1.000
_cell.length_c   1.000
_cell.angle_alpha   90.00
_cell.angle_beta   90.00
_cell.angle_gamma   90.00
#
_symmetry.space_group_name_H-M   'P 1'
#
loop_
_entity.id
_entity.type
_entity.pdbx_description
1 polymer ?
#
loop_
_entity_poly.entity_id
_entity_poly.type
_entity_poly.pdbx_seq_one_letter_code
_entity_poly.pdbx_strand_id
1 'polypeptide(L)'
;MSATNGSRWRSALLMPVFLPAIAVILLLVVGTLANPKLAGELFSTALAHITEDFGWFYMLAVALFLMFIVVIALSKWGRIKLGPDHADP
;
A
#
# COMPACT_ATOMS: atom_id res chain seq x y z
N MET A 1 34.48 -25.45 -18.46
CA MET A 1 33.46 -26.52 -18.35
C MET A 1 33.17 -26.74 -16.87
N SER A 2 32.03 -26.25 -16.38
CA SER A 2 31.37 -26.71 -15.14
C SER A 2 30.04 -25.96 -15.04
N ALA A 3 28.97 -26.66 -15.41
CA ALA A 3 27.60 -26.27 -15.21
C ALA A 3 27.14 -26.73 -13.83
N THR A 4 26.61 -25.82 -13.01
CA THR A 4 25.84 -26.07 -11.78
C THR A 4 25.05 -24.77 -11.51
N ASN A 5 23.77 -24.67 -11.22
CA ASN A 5 22.69 -25.58 -10.83
C ASN A 5 21.46 -24.65 -10.76
N GLY A 6 20.42 -24.83 -11.59
CA GLY A 6 19.20 -25.51 -11.14
C GLY A 6 18.35 -24.72 -10.12
N SER A 7 17.34 -23.98 -10.62
CA SER A 7 16.16 -23.39 -9.92
C SER A 7 16.31 -22.06 -9.14
N ARG A 8 16.19 -20.91 -9.84
CA ARG A 8 15.91 -19.57 -9.26
C ARG A 8 14.42 -19.34 -8.89
N TRP A 9 13.61 -20.40 -8.85
CA TRP A 9 12.14 -20.34 -8.76
C TRP A 9 11.58 -20.84 -7.43
N ARG A 10 12.33 -20.68 -6.33
CA ARG A 10 11.79 -20.95 -4.99
C ARG A 10 10.87 -19.79 -4.58
N SER A 11 9.64 -19.84 -5.09
CA SER A 11 8.43 -19.20 -4.56
C SER A 11 8.45 -17.66 -4.50
N ALA A 12 8.15 -17.01 -5.63
CA ALA A 12 7.75 -15.59 -5.66
C ALA A 12 6.41 -15.33 -4.94
N LEU A 13 5.67 -16.39 -4.62
CA LEU A 13 4.42 -16.34 -3.87
C LEU A 13 4.65 -16.80 -2.43
N LEU A 14 4.59 -15.85 -1.51
CA LEU A 14 4.52 -16.12 -0.08
C LEU A 14 3.13 -16.69 0.23
N MET A 15 2.99 -18.02 0.11
CA MET A 15 1.74 -18.76 0.40
C MET A 15 1.03 -18.34 1.70
N PRO A 16 1.73 -18.05 2.81
CA PRO A 16 1.10 -17.60 4.05
C PRO A 16 0.34 -16.27 3.93
N VAL A 17 0.76 -15.36 3.04
CA VAL A 17 0.11 -14.06 2.81
C VAL A 17 -0.85 -14.13 1.62
N PHE A 18 -0.53 -14.95 0.62
CA PHE A 18 -1.33 -15.10 -0.58
C PHE A 18 -2.70 -15.71 -0.33
N LEU A 19 -2.79 -16.77 0.47
CA LEU A 19 -4.05 -17.46 0.79
C LEU A 19 -5.08 -16.55 1.50
N PRO A 20 -4.73 -15.82 2.58
CA PRO A 20 -5.69 -14.91 3.20
C PRO A 20 -6.03 -13.72 2.29
N ALA A 21 -5.05 -13.17 1.56
CA ALA A 21 -5.30 -12.06 0.64
C ALA A 21 -6.30 -12.44 -0.47
N ILE A 22 -6.09 -13.57 -1.16
CA ILE A 22 -6.99 -13.99 -2.24
C ILE A 22 -8.38 -14.38 -1.72
N ALA A 23 -8.47 -14.97 -0.53
CA ALA A 23 -9.75 -15.30 0.08
C ALA A 23 -10.58 -14.03 0.37
N VAL A 24 -9.98 -13.00 0.95
CA VAL A 24 -10.66 -11.73 1.22
C VAL A 24 -11.05 -11.04 -0.09
N ILE A 25 -10.15 -11.01 -1.08
CA ILE A 25 -10.43 -10.40 -2.38
C ILE A 25 -11.62 -11.11 -3.06
N LEU A 26 -11.62 -12.44 -3.12
CA LEU A 26 -12.72 -13.19 -3.72
C LEU A 26 -14.04 -12.96 -2.99
N LEU A 27 -14.03 -12.91 -1.66
CA LEU A 27 -15.22 -12.62 -0.86
C LEU A 27 -15.78 -11.24 -1.19
N LEU A 28 -14.92 -10.21 -1.23
CA LEU A 28 -15.34 -8.85 -1.59
C LEU A 28 -15.89 -8.78 -3.02
N VAL A 29 -15.24 -9.45 -3.98
CA VAL A 29 -15.67 -9.49 -5.38
C VAL A 29 -17.03 -10.19 -5.53
N VAL A 30 -17.21 -11.36 -4.92
CA VAL A 30 -18.50 -12.08 -4.96
C VAL A 30 -19.59 -11.27 -4.25
N GLY A 31 -19.30 -10.67 -3.10
CA GLY A 31 -20.25 -9.85 -2.35
C GLY A 31 -20.68 -8.60 -3.13
N THR A 32 -19.75 -7.93 -3.82
CA THR A 32 -20.06 -6.76 -4.66
C THR A 32 -20.81 -7.13 -5.93
N LEU A 33 -20.48 -8.25 -6.58
CA LEU A 33 -21.19 -8.71 -7.78
C LEU A 33 -22.60 -9.21 -7.48
N ALA A 34 -22.82 -9.85 -6.32
CA ALA A 34 -24.14 -10.36 -5.94
C ALA A 34 -25.16 -9.24 -5.69
N ASN A 35 -24.75 -8.15 -5.04
CA ASN A 35 -25.61 -6.98 -4.85
C ASN A 35 -24.78 -5.67 -4.82
N PRO A 36 -24.59 -5.01 -5.98
CA PRO A 36 -23.75 -3.83 -6.07
C PRO A 36 -24.33 -2.62 -5.32
N LYS A 37 -25.65 -2.54 -5.15
CA LYS A 37 -26.31 -1.44 -4.45
C LYS A 37 -26.03 -1.50 -2.95
N LEU A 38 -26.27 -2.67 -2.33
CA LEU A 38 -25.97 -2.86 -0.90
C LEU A 38 -24.48 -2.75 -0.61
N ALA A 39 -23.62 -3.28 -1.49
CA ALA A 39 -22.18 -3.15 -1.31
C ALA A 39 -21.73 -1.68 -1.38
N GLY A 40 -22.28 -0.90 -2.31
CA GLY A 40 -22.03 0.55 -2.41
C GLY A 40 -22.49 1.31 -1.16
N GLU A 41 -23.70 1.02 -0.65
CA GLU A 41 -24.20 1.61 0.61
C GLU A 41 -23.30 1.25 1.79
N LEU A 42 -22.92 -0.02 1.96
CA LEU A 42 -22.02 -0.45 3.02
C LEU A 42 -20.66 0.26 2.96
N PHE A 43 -20.06 0.39 1.78
CA PHE A 43 -18.79 1.12 1.62
C PHE A 43 -18.94 2.61 1.92
N SER A 44 -20.05 3.22 1.48
CA SER A 44 -20.37 4.62 1.77
C SER A 44 -20.55 4.86 3.26
N THR A 45 -21.32 4.02 3.95
CA THR A 45 -21.56 4.12 5.39
C THR A 45 -20.27 3.89 6.17
N ALA A 46 -19.47 2.88 5.80
CA ALA A 46 -18.17 2.64 6.42
C ALA A 46 -17.22 3.82 6.22
N LEU A 47 -17.14 4.38 5.01
CA LEU A 47 -16.34 5.57 4.73
C LEU A 47 -16.80 6.76 5.57
N ALA A 48 -18.12 7.03 5.62
CA ALA A 48 -18.69 8.11 6.40
C ALA A 48 -18.32 8.01 7.88
N HIS A 49 -18.51 6.84 8.50
CA HIS A 49 -18.12 6.59 9.89
C HIS A 49 -16.63 6.80 10.13
N ILE A 50 -15.76 6.29 9.26
CA ILE A 50 -14.32 6.49 9.39
C ILE A 50 -13.98 7.98 9.26
N THR A 51 -14.57 8.70 8.31
CA THR A 51 -14.28 10.13 8.13
C THR A 51 -14.87 11.02 9.22
N GLU A 52 -15.97 10.63 9.83
CA GLU A 52 -16.60 11.39 10.91
C GLU A 52 -15.76 11.30 12.20
N ASP A 53 -15.39 10.08 12.61
CA ASP A 53 -14.66 9.87 13.87
C ASP A 53 -13.14 10.02 13.73
N PHE A 54 -12.55 9.55 12.62
CA PHE A 54 -11.10 9.56 12.37
C PHE A 54 -10.65 10.66 11.40
N GLY A 55 -11.57 11.46 10.84
CA GLY A 55 -11.23 12.51 9.87
C GLY A 55 -10.26 13.57 10.41
N TRP A 56 -10.40 13.96 11.68
CA TRP A 56 -9.50 14.92 12.32
C TRP A 56 -8.06 14.37 12.41
N PHE A 57 -7.91 13.09 12.74
CA PHE A 57 -6.62 12.42 12.81
C PHE A 57 -6.00 12.26 11.42
N TYR A 58 -6.81 11.90 10.42
CA TYR A 58 -6.39 11.83 9.02
C TYR A 58 -5.85 13.19 8.53
N MET A 59 -6.61 14.26 8.73
CA MET A 59 -6.20 15.62 8.32
C MET A 59 -4.91 16.07 9.02
N LEU A 60 -4.78 15.78 10.32
CA LEU A 60 -3.56 16.07 11.07
C LEU A 60 -2.36 15.25 10.57
N ALA A 61 -2.54 13.93 10.35
CA ALA A 61 -1.49 13.06 9.85
C ALA A 61 -1.01 13.48 8.46
N VAL A 62 -1.94 13.82 7.55
CA VAL A 62 -1.62 14.36 6.22
C VAL A 62 -0.87 15.69 6.34
N ALA A 63 -1.33 16.61 7.18
CA ALA A 63 -0.65 17.89 7.41
C ALA A 63 0.76 17.71 7.97
N LEU A 64 0.93 16.82 8.95
CA LEU A 64 2.23 16.50 9.54
C LEU A 64 3.16 15.83 8.53
N PHE A 65 2.66 14.90 7.72
CA PHE A 65 3.47 14.23 6.70
C PHE A 65 3.89 15.20 5.59
N LEU A 66 2.99 16.09 5.18
CA LEU A 66 3.31 17.16 4.22
C LEU A 66 4.36 18.10 4.79
N MET A 67 4.18 18.59 6.02
CA MET A 67 5.15 19.43 6.71
C MET A 67 6.51 18.72 6.82
N PHE A 68 6.52 17.45 7.17
CA PHE A 68 7.72 16.63 7.26
C PHE A 68 8.46 16.53 5.92
N ILE A 69 7.75 16.25 4.82
CA ILE A 69 8.36 16.21 3.48
C ILE A 69 8.91 17.58 3.07
N VAL A 70 8.17 18.65 3.32
CA VAL A 70 8.63 20.03 3.00
C VAL A 70 9.88 20.38 3.80
N VAL A 71 9.92 20.04 5.08
CA VAL A 71 11.11 20.23 5.93
C VAL A 71 12.29 19.42 5.38
N ILE A 72 12.09 18.14 5.02
CA ILE A 72 13.16 17.32 4.42
C ILE A 72 13.67 17.95 3.12
N ALA A 73 12.76 18.38 2.24
CA ALA A 73 13.09 18.97 0.94
C ALA A 73 13.91 20.26 1.07
N LEU A 74 13.59 21.12 2.05
CA LEU A 74 14.34 22.34 2.33
C LEU A 74 15.61 22.09 3.16
N SER A 75 15.68 20.97 3.88
CA SER A 75 16.83 20.60 4.69
C SER A 75 18.00 20.07 3.85
N LYS A 76 19.18 19.96 4.49
CA LYS A 76 20.36 19.31 3.91
C LYS A 76 20.10 17.83 3.54
N TRP A 77 19.10 17.19 4.14
CA TRP A 77 18.78 15.78 3.90
C TRP A 77 18.06 15.56 2.56
N GLY A 78 17.36 16.56 2.03
CA GLY A 78 16.79 16.52 0.67
C GLY A 78 17.85 16.52 -0.44
N ARG A 79 19.12 16.82 -0.12
CA ARG A 79 20.24 16.79 -1.06
C ARG A 79 20.92 15.42 -1.17
N ILE A 80 20.53 14.46 -0.34
CA ILE A 80 21.10 13.11 -0.34
C ILE A 80 20.43 12.32 -1.46
N LYS A 81 21.22 11.93 -2.47
CA LYS A 81 20.75 11.02 -3.53
C LYS A 81 20.51 9.64 -2.92
N LEU A 82 19.27 9.15 -3.01
CA LEU A 82 18.91 7.79 -2.64
C LEU A 82 19.26 6.84 -3.80
N GLY A 83 20.54 6.49 -3.91
CA GLY A 83 21.08 5.60 -4.92
C GLY A 83 22.58 5.36 -4.71
N PRO A 84 23.18 4.33 -5.32
CA PRO A 84 24.63 4.13 -5.27
C PRO A 84 25.34 5.40 -5.74
N ASP A 85 26.46 5.77 -5.12
CA ASP A 85 27.20 7.04 -5.35
C ASP A 85 27.63 7.29 -6.80
N HIS A 86 27.42 6.32 -7.70
CA HIS A 86 27.76 6.35 -9.13
C HIS A 86 26.54 6.14 -10.05
N ALA A 87 25.32 6.37 -9.56
CA ALA A 87 24.16 6.55 -10.42
C ALA A 87 24.27 7.90 -11.14
N ASP A 88 24.92 7.86 -12.31
CA ASP A 88 24.80 8.89 -13.34
C ASP A 88 23.34 8.95 -13.85
N PRO A 89 22.87 10.15 -14.25
CA PRO A 89 21.46 10.57 -14.26
C PRO A 89 20.49 9.74 -15.11
#